data_AF-A0A098TKS5-F1
#
_entry.id   AF-A0A098TKS5-F1
#
_cell.length_a   1.000
_cell.length_b   1.000
_cell.length_c   1.000
_cell.angle_alpha   90.00
_cell.angle_beta   90.00
_cell.angle_gamma   90.00
#
_symmetry.space_group_name_H-M   'P 1'
#
loop_
_entity.id
_entity.type
_entity.pdbx_description
1 polymer ?
#
loop_
_entity_poly.entity_id
_entity_poly.type
_entity_poly.pdbx_seq_one_letter_code
_entity_poly.pdbx_strand_id
1 'polypeptide(L)'
;MKVLNTLNISGTRPIASSALQVAGTMQIAGNRPITSSQLQIFATINDAGLRPISASTLRIVGSLDAAGHRPITADNFEIWGTMNDSGIRPIGTSTLHISEAHTLIGNRPIASNDSDVESSMMGFLD
;
A
#
# COMPACT_ATOMS: atom_id res chain seq x y z
N MET A 1 22.11 2.42 -13.97
CA MET A 1 22.13 1.11 -14.64
C MET A 1 23.57 0.64 -14.71
N LYS A 2 23.95 -0.43 -13.98
CA LYS A 2 25.33 -0.94 -13.97
C LYS A 2 25.50 -1.93 -15.13
N VAL A 3 26.43 -1.65 -16.05
CA VAL A 3 26.84 -2.61 -17.07
C VAL A 3 27.69 -3.66 -16.37
N LEU A 4 27.28 -4.92 -16.44
CA LEU A 4 28.03 -6.02 -15.83
C LEU A 4 29.08 -6.54 -16.82
N ASN A 5 28.62 -6.94 -18.01
CA ASN A 5 29.44 -7.54 -19.05
C ASN A 5 29.08 -6.97 -20.43
N THR A 6 29.84 -7.33 -21.45
CA THR A 6 29.54 -7.04 -22.86
C THR A 6 29.57 -8.33 -23.68
N LEU A 7 28.75 -8.39 -24.73
CA LEU A 7 28.66 -9.51 -25.66
C LEU A 7 29.10 -9.06 -27.06
N ASN A 8 30.12 -9.70 -27.64
CA ASN A 8 30.64 -9.37 -28.97
C ASN A 8 30.32 -10.48 -29.98
N ILE A 9 29.16 -10.38 -30.63
CA ILE A 9 28.73 -11.31 -31.70
C ILE A 9 28.40 -10.53 -32.99
N SER A 10 28.12 -9.23 -32.89
CA SER A 10 27.86 -8.32 -34.02
C SER A 10 28.07 -6.86 -33.57
N GLY A 11 29.21 -6.59 -32.94
CA GLY A 11 29.46 -5.36 -32.17
C GLY A 11 29.26 -5.56 -30.66
N THR A 12 29.81 -4.64 -29.87
CA THR A 12 29.83 -4.71 -28.40
C THR A 12 28.46 -4.31 -27.82
N ARG A 13 27.63 -5.29 -27.42
CA ARG A 13 26.35 -5.03 -26.75
C ARG A 13 26.52 -5.09 -25.23
N PRO A 14 26.21 -4.02 -24.47
CA PRO A 14 26.27 -4.04 -23.01
C PRO A 14 25.14 -4.91 -22.43
N ILE A 15 25.50 -5.74 -21.44
CA ILE A 15 24.58 -6.55 -20.64
C ILE A 15 24.36 -5.84 -19.31
N ALA A 16 23.11 -5.51 -19.02
CA ALA A 16 22.71 -4.91 -17.75
C ALA A 16 22.13 -5.96 -16.80
N SER A 17 22.36 -5.75 -15.51
CA SER A 17 21.73 -6.53 -14.44
C SER A 17 20.22 -6.27 -14.37
N SER A 18 19.43 -7.32 -14.22
CA SER A 18 18.00 -7.24 -13.84
C SER A 18 17.81 -7.80 -12.43
N ALA A 19 16.82 -7.30 -11.70
CA ALA A 19 16.40 -7.86 -10.41
C ALA A 19 15.52 -9.10 -10.53
N LEU A 20 15.10 -9.45 -11.75
CA LEU A 20 14.23 -10.61 -12.00
C LEU A 20 15.01 -11.92 -11.83
N GLN A 21 14.49 -12.82 -11.00
CA GLN A 21 15.04 -14.17 -10.84
C GLN A 21 14.43 -15.11 -11.88
N VAL A 22 15.29 -15.76 -12.66
CA VAL A 22 14.87 -16.78 -13.63
C VAL A 22 14.69 -18.10 -12.89
N ALA A 23 13.46 -18.60 -12.86
CA ALA A 23 13.09 -19.87 -12.24
C ALA A 23 13.33 -21.07 -13.17
N GLY A 24 13.31 -20.84 -14.49
CA GLY A 24 13.54 -21.87 -15.49
C GLY A 24 13.57 -21.29 -16.90
N THR A 25 13.71 -22.16 -17.90
CA THR A 25 13.67 -21.77 -19.31
C THR A 25 12.80 -22.72 -20.09
N MET A 26 11.99 -22.20 -21.01
CA MET A 26 11.14 -22.95 -21.91
C MET A 26 11.74 -22.96 -23.32
N GLN A 27 11.77 -24.12 -23.97
CA GLN A 27 12.25 -24.30 -25.34
C GLN A 27 11.10 -24.11 -26.34
N ILE A 28 10.72 -22.85 -26.59
CA ILE A 28 9.73 -22.51 -27.63
C ILE A 28 10.27 -21.33 -28.43
N ALA A 29 10.63 -21.61 -29.70
CA ALA A 29 11.33 -20.67 -30.58
C ALA A 29 12.58 -20.06 -29.90
N GLY A 30 13.44 -20.94 -29.37
CA GLY A 30 14.61 -20.60 -28.56
C GLY A 30 14.37 -20.73 -27.05
N ASN A 31 15.40 -20.39 -26.26
CA ASN A 31 15.34 -20.41 -24.79
C ASN A 31 14.60 -19.17 -24.27
N ARG A 32 13.33 -19.32 -23.87
CA ARG A 32 12.52 -18.26 -23.24
C ARG A 32 12.66 -18.36 -21.72
N PRO A 33 13.17 -17.33 -21.01
CA PRO A 33 13.26 -17.37 -19.55
C PRO A 33 11.87 -17.31 -18.92
N ILE A 34 11.66 -18.11 -17.87
CA ILE A 34 10.49 -18.07 -16.98
C ILE A 34 10.94 -17.42 -15.67
N THR A 35 10.31 -16.32 -15.29
CA THR A 35 10.62 -15.62 -14.04
C THR A 35 9.76 -16.14 -12.90
N SER A 36 10.32 -16.23 -11.69
CA SER A 36 9.52 -16.51 -10.49
C SER A 36 8.74 -15.28 -10.04
N SER A 37 7.58 -15.51 -9.42
CA SER A 37 6.78 -14.51 -8.70
C SER A 37 6.41 -15.04 -7.32
N GLN A 38 6.21 -14.15 -6.36
CA GLN A 38 5.73 -14.49 -5.00
C GLN A 38 4.20 -14.63 -4.93
N LEU A 39 3.49 -14.49 -6.05
CA LEU A 39 2.04 -14.59 -6.10
C LEU A 39 1.57 -16.02 -5.77
N GLN A 40 0.74 -16.16 -4.73
CA GLN A 40 0.06 -17.42 -4.43
C GLN A 40 -1.18 -17.56 -5.30
N ILE A 41 -1.25 -18.63 -6.09
CA ILE A 41 -2.41 -18.95 -6.93
C ILE A 41 -3.31 -19.88 -6.14
N PHE A 42 -4.56 -19.46 -5.92
CA PHE A 42 -5.58 -20.26 -5.25
C PHE A 42 -6.23 -21.25 -6.23
N ALA A 43 -6.60 -20.76 -7.41
CA ALA A 43 -7.26 -21.55 -8.45
C ALA A 43 -6.92 -21.01 -9.83
N THR A 44 -7.30 -21.74 -10.86
CA THR A 44 -7.23 -21.30 -12.26
C THR A 44 -8.56 -21.53 -12.93
N ILE A 45 -9.03 -20.58 -13.72
CA ILE A 45 -10.21 -20.75 -14.58
C ILE A 45 -9.77 -20.87 -16.04
N ASN A 46 -10.45 -21.72 -16.80
CA ASN A 46 -10.22 -21.86 -18.23
C ASN A 46 -11.33 -21.14 -18.99
N ASP A 47 -11.16 -19.83 -19.15
CA ASP A 47 -12.05 -18.97 -19.92
C ASP A 47 -11.22 -18.10 -20.87
N ALA A 48 -11.22 -18.50 -22.15
CA ALA A 48 -10.30 -18.03 -23.19
C ALA A 48 -8.82 -18.15 -22.79
N GLY A 49 -8.44 -19.29 -22.21
CA GLY A 49 -7.10 -19.60 -21.70
C GLY A 49 -7.06 -19.77 -20.18
N LEU A 50 -5.92 -20.24 -19.68
CA LEU A 50 -5.70 -20.42 -18.23
C LEU A 50 -5.47 -19.06 -17.56
N ARG A 51 -6.45 -18.60 -16.79
CA ARG A 51 -6.37 -17.35 -16.02
C ARG A 51 -6.19 -17.68 -14.52
N PRO A 52 -5.08 -17.27 -13.90
CA PRO A 52 -4.85 -17.52 -12.49
C PRO A 52 -5.73 -16.62 -11.61
N ILE A 53 -6.23 -17.19 -10.52
CA ILE A 53 -6.94 -16.51 -9.45
C ILE A 53 -6.00 -16.47 -8.25
N SER A 54 -5.55 -15.26 -7.89
CA SER A 54 -4.65 -15.05 -6.76
C SER A 54 -5.38 -15.26 -5.43
N ALA A 55 -4.69 -15.84 -4.46
CA ALA A 55 -5.17 -15.87 -3.07
C ALA A 55 -5.22 -14.45 -2.48
N SER A 56 -6.20 -14.19 -1.62
CA SER A 56 -6.35 -12.95 -0.85
C SER A 56 -6.68 -13.27 0.60
N THR A 57 -6.29 -12.40 1.52
CA THR A 57 -6.56 -12.54 2.97
C THR A 57 -7.88 -11.91 3.41
N LEU A 58 -8.60 -11.25 2.49
CA LEU A 58 -9.87 -10.59 2.78
C LEU A 58 -10.96 -11.60 3.15
N ARG A 59 -11.70 -11.34 4.23
CA ARG A 59 -12.84 -12.17 4.67
C ARG A 59 -14.15 -11.59 4.16
N ILE A 60 -14.82 -12.32 3.28
CA ILE A 60 -16.16 -11.96 2.79
C ILE A 60 -17.20 -12.34 3.85
N VAL A 61 -18.07 -11.40 4.23
CA VAL A 61 -19.15 -11.60 5.21
C VAL A 61 -20.55 -11.52 4.61
N GLY A 62 -20.67 -11.02 3.38
CA GLY A 62 -21.92 -10.93 2.66
C GLY A 62 -21.72 -10.45 1.22
N SER A 63 -22.82 -10.27 0.50
CA SER A 63 -22.85 -9.66 -0.83
C SER A 63 -24.01 -8.68 -0.92
N LEU A 64 -23.83 -7.61 -1.68
CA LEU A 64 -24.87 -6.68 -2.07
C LEU A 64 -25.20 -6.91 -3.55
N ASP A 65 -26.48 -7.13 -3.87
CA ASP A 65 -26.93 -7.45 -5.24
C ASP A 65 -27.61 -6.28 -5.96
N ALA A 66 -27.83 -5.15 -5.29
CA ALA A 66 -28.55 -3.99 -5.83
C ALA A 66 -27.91 -3.38 -7.10
N ALA A 67 -26.64 -3.65 -7.36
CA ALA A 67 -25.91 -3.19 -8.55
C ALA A 67 -24.89 -4.24 -9.01
N GLY A 68 -25.36 -5.47 -9.21
CA GLY A 68 -24.54 -6.67 -9.45
C GLY A 68 -24.01 -7.28 -8.15
N HIS A 69 -23.36 -8.45 -8.22
CA HIS A 69 -22.81 -9.13 -7.04
C HIS A 69 -21.55 -8.42 -6.53
N ARG A 70 -21.70 -7.62 -5.46
CA ARG A 70 -20.60 -6.87 -4.83
C ARG A 70 -20.28 -7.46 -3.46
N PRO A 71 -19.11 -8.09 -3.26
CA PRO A 71 -18.77 -8.70 -1.98
C PRO A 71 -18.57 -7.62 -0.90
N ILE A 72 -19.10 -7.90 0.29
CA ILE A 72 -18.90 -7.09 1.50
C ILE A 72 -17.82 -7.80 2.34
N THR A 73 -16.74 -7.07 2.63
CA THR A 73 -15.59 -7.59 3.37
C THR A 73 -15.65 -7.11 4.82
N ALA A 74 -15.21 -7.95 5.77
CA ALA A 74 -15.03 -7.53 7.15
C ALA A 74 -13.80 -6.63 7.31
N ASP A 75 -13.92 -5.61 8.15
CA ASP A 75 -12.81 -4.83 8.67
C ASP A 75 -12.95 -4.63 10.19
N ASN A 76 -11.98 -3.94 10.78
CA ASN A 76 -11.96 -3.59 12.20
C ASN A 76 -12.18 -2.07 12.41
N PHE A 77 -12.74 -1.37 11.42
CA PHE A 77 -12.93 0.07 11.50
C PHE A 77 -14.16 0.40 12.36
N GLU A 78 -14.01 1.29 13.34
CA GLU A 78 -15.08 1.69 14.24
C GLU A 78 -15.67 3.05 13.87
N ILE A 79 -16.99 3.11 13.79
CA ILE A 79 -17.75 4.32 13.47
C ILE A 79 -18.38 4.84 14.78
N TRP A 80 -18.01 6.05 15.18
CA TRP A 80 -18.56 6.70 16.38
C TRP A 80 -19.99 7.21 16.15
N GLY A 81 -20.26 7.73 14.95
CA GLY A 81 -21.56 8.27 14.60
C GLY A 81 -21.68 8.61 13.12
N THR A 82 -22.80 9.23 12.75
CA THR A 82 -23.06 9.67 11.38
C THR A 82 -23.57 11.10 11.36
N MET A 83 -23.11 11.92 10.42
CA MET A 83 -23.71 13.22 10.14
C MET A 83 -24.55 13.13 8.86
N ASN A 84 -25.68 13.85 8.83
CA ASN A 84 -26.54 13.94 7.66
C ASN A 84 -26.43 15.34 7.05
N ASP A 85 -25.42 15.51 6.19
CA ASP A 85 -25.24 16.73 5.40
C ASP A 85 -24.93 16.32 3.95
N SER A 86 -25.94 16.46 3.09
CA SER A 86 -25.96 15.93 1.72
C SER A 86 -25.72 14.41 1.65
N GLY A 87 -26.39 13.65 2.53
CA GLY A 87 -26.27 12.21 2.66
C GLY A 87 -25.66 11.77 4.00
N ILE A 88 -25.66 10.46 4.25
CA ILE A 88 -25.10 9.85 5.47
C ILE A 88 -23.58 9.80 5.34
N ARG A 89 -22.85 10.55 6.18
CA ARG A 89 -21.39 10.54 6.24
C ARG A 89 -20.94 9.95 7.59
N PRO A 90 -20.20 8.82 7.61
CA PRO A 90 -19.72 8.23 8.85
C PRO A 90 -18.59 9.06 9.47
N ILE A 91 -18.59 9.15 10.80
CA ILE A 91 -17.55 9.77 11.62
C ILE A 91 -16.76 8.64 12.28
N GLY A 92 -15.50 8.47 11.90
CA GLY A 92 -14.62 7.44 12.46
C GLY A 92 -14.11 7.79 13.85
N THR A 93 -13.80 6.78 14.64
CA THR A 93 -13.07 6.96 15.91
C THR A 93 -11.59 7.23 15.65
N SER A 94 -10.96 8.04 16.49
CA SER A 94 -9.50 8.22 16.52
C SER A 94 -8.93 7.66 17.83
N THR A 95 -7.75 7.05 17.77
CA THR A 95 -7.01 6.62 18.97
C THR A 95 -6.19 7.75 19.60
N LEU A 96 -6.23 8.96 19.04
CA LEU A 96 -5.48 10.12 19.51
C LEU A 96 -6.00 10.58 20.89
N HIS A 97 -5.13 10.55 21.90
CA HIS A 97 -5.40 11.07 23.24
C HIS A 97 -4.91 12.52 23.35
N ILE A 98 -5.81 13.45 23.66
CA ILE A 98 -5.49 14.89 23.82
C ILE A 98 -5.47 15.21 25.32
N SER A 99 -4.31 15.56 25.87
CA SER A 99 -4.14 15.85 27.30
C SER A 99 -4.63 17.25 27.70
N GLU A 100 -4.48 18.24 26.82
CA GLU A 100 -4.94 19.61 27.05
C GLU A 100 -5.46 20.23 25.74
N ALA A 101 -6.58 20.94 25.82
CA ALA A 101 -7.18 21.65 24.69
C ALA A 101 -7.34 23.14 25.05
N HIS A 102 -6.33 23.94 24.71
CA HIS A 102 -6.37 25.39 24.92
C HIS A 102 -7.19 26.06 23.81
N THR A 103 -8.41 26.50 24.13
CA THR A 103 -9.31 27.13 23.16
C THR A 103 -9.05 28.63 23.03
N LEU A 104 -7.98 29.00 22.32
CA LEU A 104 -7.87 30.34 21.74
C LEU A 104 -8.66 30.30 20.41
N ILE A 105 -9.78 31.03 20.34
CA ILE A 105 -10.73 31.16 19.21
C ILE A 105 -10.56 30.12 18.08
N GLY A 106 -11.45 29.11 18.04
CA GLY A 106 -11.60 28.24 16.86
C GLY A 106 -11.02 26.83 16.96
N ASN A 107 -11.08 26.18 18.12
CA ASN A 107 -10.79 24.75 18.35
C ASN A 107 -9.58 24.23 17.54
N ARG A 108 -8.42 24.89 17.66
CA ARG A 108 -7.17 24.43 17.04
C ARG A 108 -6.39 23.59 18.06
N PRO A 109 -6.21 22.28 17.83
CA PRO A 109 -5.31 21.48 18.66
C PRO A 109 -3.87 21.99 18.47
N ILE A 110 -3.16 22.22 19.57
CA ILE A 110 -1.75 22.63 19.57
C ILE A 110 -0.97 21.48 20.22
N ALA A 111 0.05 20.96 19.53
CA ALA A 111 0.98 20.00 20.12
C ALA A 111 2.01 20.74 21.00
N SER A 112 2.50 20.09 22.05
CA SER A 112 3.58 20.65 22.89
C SER A 112 4.80 20.97 22.02
N ASN A 113 5.31 22.19 22.12
CA ASN A 113 6.57 22.60 21.50
C ASN A 113 7.69 22.70 22.55
N ASP A 114 7.58 21.94 23.64
CA ASP A 114 8.62 21.90 24.67
C ASP A 114 9.86 21.24 24.08
N SER A 115 10.69 22.07 23.46
CA SER A 115 12.08 21.76 23.24
C SER A 115 12.74 22.06 24.57
N ASP A 116 13.47 21.09 25.14
CA ASP A 116 14.35 21.21 26.33
C ASP A 116 15.47 22.25 26.12
N VAL A 117 15.16 23.43 25.58
CA VAL A 117 16.06 24.57 25.50
C VAL A 117 15.76 25.40 26.72
N GLU A 118 16.36 24.92 27.82
CA GLU A 118 16.50 25.55 29.11
C GLU A 118 16.32 27.08 29.04
N SER A 119 15.40 27.57 29.88
CA SER A 119 15.22 28.97 30.26
C SER A 119 16.53 29.75 30.55
N SER A 120 17.65 29.04 30.70
CA SER A 120 19.02 29.53 30.82
C SER A 120 19.48 30.51 29.72
N MET A 121 18.85 30.57 28.54
CA MET A 121 19.30 31.49 27.46
C MET A 121 18.45 32.76 27.31
N MET A 122 17.30 32.88 27.98
CA MET A 122 16.40 34.05 27.90
C MET A 122 16.84 35.20 28.82
N GLY A 123 18.14 35.41 29.01
CA GLY A 123 18.69 36.43 29.90
C GLY A 123 20.14 36.86 29.64
N PHE A 124 20.78 36.37 28.58
CA PHE A 124 22.17 36.73 28.22
C PHE A 124 22.26 37.59 26.94
N LEU A 125 21.35 38.54 26.79
CA LEU A 125 21.55 39.66 25.86
C LEU A 125 21.86 40.90 26.71
N ASP A 126 23.13 41.31 26.68
CA ASP A 126 23.64 42.61 27.15
C ASP A 126 23.10 43.74 26.28
#